data_AF-A0A0S7XU63-F1
#
_entry.id   AF-A0A0S7XU63-F1
#
_cell.length_a   1.000
_cell.length_b   1.000
_cell.length_c   1.000
_cell.angle_alpha   90.00
_cell.angle_beta   90.00
_cell.angle_gamma   90.00
#
_symmetry.space_group_name_H-M   'P 1'
#
loop_
_entity.id
_entity.type
_entity.pdbx_description
1 polymer ?
#
loop_
_entity_poly.entity_id
_entity_poly.type
_entity_poly.pdbx_seq_one_letter_code
_entity_poly.pdbx_strand_id
1 'polypeptide(L)'
;MSDIDLFIIFRDSFLPDEEMQARQFFQYCKLISPLDLELPISDEKSLFTVNSVALKMNSLLIYGEDMREKIVLPFIDEYIRQVIFFPKRYFGSVLRNMETLVYPLNYPNPDGEFYGYDKKIDSRDEFDIRSTKWLVVNVCWIATAIIAMKARRYVAAKSHCIRLYRESINDEWTNYLDFIYLKCKILWGYQIPKKKNDRRLLRDICKRTLAFENHFLNIYKDYLLSELSSNVEDNKLLALRKMAEIVYPDDEIIRILQEVIINGSEELCQAAKKASLRIQAVSLHNH
;
A
#
# COMPACT_ATOMS: atom_id res chain seq x y z
N MET A 1 -19.15 2.88 -4.60
CA MET A 1 -18.99 2.47 -6.00
C MET A 1 -17.76 1.59 -6.08
N SER A 2 -17.90 0.38 -6.61
CA SER A 2 -16.76 -0.53 -6.83
C SER A 2 -16.37 -0.44 -8.29
N ASP A 3 -15.07 -0.41 -8.54
CA ASP A 3 -14.42 -0.54 -9.83
C ASP A 3 -14.55 -2.00 -10.33
N ILE A 4 -14.48 -2.18 -11.65
CA ILE A 4 -14.25 -3.50 -12.26
C ILE A 4 -12.84 -3.51 -12.83
N ASP A 5 -12.02 -4.42 -12.30
CA ASP A 5 -10.69 -4.72 -12.80
C ASP A 5 -10.81 -5.81 -13.89
N LEU A 6 -10.57 -5.45 -15.15
CA LEU A 6 -10.55 -6.39 -16.28
C LEU A 6 -9.16 -6.40 -16.91
N PHE A 7 -8.43 -7.49 -16.69
CA PHE A 7 -7.11 -7.71 -17.27
C PHE A 7 -7.23 -8.24 -18.68
N ILE A 8 -6.54 -7.61 -19.63
CA ILE A 8 -6.48 -8.07 -21.02
C ILE A 8 -5.05 -8.44 -21.34
N ILE A 9 -4.87 -9.71 -21.71
CA ILE A 9 -3.58 -10.30 -21.99
C ILE A 9 -3.55 -10.66 -23.47
N PHE A 10 -2.68 -9.98 -24.21
CA PHE A 10 -2.47 -10.28 -25.61
C PHE A 10 -1.46 -11.42 -25.75
N ARG A 11 -1.68 -12.27 -26.74
CA ARG A 11 -0.79 -13.38 -27.07
C ARG A 11 0.58 -12.83 -27.49
N ASP A 12 1.64 -13.56 -27.16
CA ASP A 12 3.01 -13.24 -27.53
C ASP A 12 3.50 -11.88 -26.99
N SER A 13 3.89 -10.96 -27.86
CA SER A 13 4.38 -9.62 -27.50
C SER A 13 3.69 -8.58 -28.35
N PHE A 14 3.40 -7.42 -27.76
CA PHE A 14 2.89 -6.29 -28.54
C PHE A 14 3.87 -5.89 -29.64
N LEU A 15 3.34 -5.58 -30.82
CA LEU A 15 4.02 -4.71 -31.76
C LEU A 15 3.92 -3.25 -31.26
N PRO A 16 4.89 -2.37 -31.58
CA PRO A 16 4.92 -0.99 -31.05
C PRO A 16 3.61 -0.20 -31.23
N ASP A 17 2.91 -0.39 -32.35
CA ASP A 17 1.66 0.32 -32.65
C ASP A 17 0.43 -0.32 -31.98
N GLU A 18 0.48 -1.62 -31.68
CA GLU A 18 -0.65 -2.34 -31.07
C GLU A 18 -0.88 -1.92 -29.62
N GLU A 19 0.21 -1.69 -28.87
CA GLU A 19 0.09 -1.22 -27.49
C GLU A 19 -0.61 0.15 -27.43
N MET A 20 -0.27 1.05 -28.36
CA MET A 20 -0.88 2.38 -28.45
C MET A 20 -2.36 2.28 -28.83
N GLN A 21 -2.69 1.46 -29.83
CA GLN A 21 -4.08 1.23 -30.26
C GLN A 21 -4.92 0.61 -29.15
N ALA A 22 -4.37 -0.37 -28.42
CA ALA A 22 -5.01 -0.98 -27.27
C ALA A 22 -5.30 0.06 -26.19
N ARG A 23 -4.29 0.89 -25.82
CA ARG A 23 -4.48 1.99 -24.85
C ARG A 23 -5.58 2.98 -25.28
N GLN A 24 -5.63 3.35 -26.56
CA GLN A 24 -6.68 4.23 -27.10
C GLN A 24 -8.07 3.58 -27.00
N PHE A 25 -8.19 2.31 -27.41
CA PHE A 25 -9.44 1.55 -27.28
C PHE A 25 -9.97 1.57 -25.84
N PHE A 26 -9.11 1.37 -24.85
CA PHE A 26 -9.53 1.42 -23.45
C PHE A 26 -9.94 2.81 -22.96
N GLN A 27 -9.29 3.87 -23.45
CA GLN A 27 -9.77 5.22 -23.15
C GLN A 27 -11.20 5.42 -23.65
N TYR A 28 -11.52 4.94 -24.85
CA TYR A 28 -12.90 4.96 -25.35
C TYR A 28 -13.85 4.11 -24.50
N CYS A 29 -13.46 2.87 -24.14
CA CYS A 29 -14.27 2.03 -23.25
C CYS A 29 -14.57 2.71 -21.91
N LYS A 30 -13.58 3.36 -21.30
CA LYS A 30 -13.76 4.11 -20.04
C LYS A 30 -14.75 5.27 -20.20
N LEU A 31 -14.76 5.94 -21.35
CA LEU A 31 -15.67 7.06 -21.62
C LEU A 31 -17.12 6.61 -21.77
N ILE A 32 -17.37 5.47 -22.42
CA ILE A 32 -18.73 4.98 -22.70
C ILE A 32 -19.30 4.06 -21.62
N SER A 33 -18.43 3.46 -20.79
CA SER A 33 -18.86 2.57 -19.72
C SER A 33 -19.55 3.35 -18.59
N PRO A 34 -20.74 2.92 -18.13
CA PRO A 34 -21.37 3.48 -16.93
C PRO A 34 -20.65 3.03 -15.64
N LEU A 35 -19.74 2.05 -15.74
CA LEU A 35 -18.92 1.55 -14.64
C LEU A 35 -17.51 2.11 -14.74
N ASP A 36 -16.87 2.28 -13.59
CA ASP A 36 -15.44 2.61 -13.52
C ASP A 36 -14.63 1.36 -13.86
N LEU A 37 -14.02 1.37 -15.05
CA LEU A 37 -13.24 0.26 -15.56
C LEU A 37 -11.75 0.52 -15.37
N GLU A 38 -11.08 -0.37 -14.65
CA GLU A 38 -9.62 -0.50 -14.69
C GLU A 38 -9.26 -1.61 -15.66
N LEU A 39 -8.58 -1.23 -16.75
CA LEU A 39 -8.24 -2.11 -17.88
C LEU A 39 -6.71 -2.21 -18.02
N PRO A 40 -6.01 -2.83 -17.07
CA PRO A 40 -4.59 -3.10 -17.22
C PRO A 40 -4.38 -4.05 -18.40
N ILE A 41 -3.46 -3.67 -19.28
CA ILE A 41 -3.06 -4.49 -20.41
C ILE A 41 -1.63 -4.96 -20.29
N SER A 42 -1.42 -6.16 -20.77
CA SER A 42 -0.11 -6.76 -20.86
C SER A 42 -0.09 -7.73 -22.02
N ASP A 43 1.11 -8.16 -22.39
CA ASP A 43 1.32 -9.31 -23.24
C ASP A 43 1.83 -10.48 -22.38
N GLU A 44 1.89 -11.68 -22.95
CA GLU A 44 2.28 -12.88 -22.18
C GLU A 44 3.71 -12.78 -21.63
N LYS A 45 4.60 -12.06 -22.32
CA LYS A 45 6.00 -11.89 -21.88
C LYS A 45 6.15 -10.89 -20.75
N SER A 46 5.28 -9.88 -20.69
CA SER A 46 5.32 -8.80 -19.71
C SER A 46 4.48 -9.09 -18.47
N LEU A 47 3.64 -10.14 -18.53
CA LEU A 47 2.71 -10.53 -17.46
C LEU A 47 3.37 -10.75 -16.10
N PHE A 48 4.65 -11.12 -16.08
CA PHE A 48 5.42 -11.35 -14.85
C PHE A 48 5.65 -10.08 -14.03
N THR A 49 5.44 -8.89 -14.61
CA THR A 49 5.80 -7.61 -13.99
C THR A 49 4.63 -6.88 -13.30
N VAL A 50 3.36 -7.20 -13.60
CA VAL A 50 2.21 -6.42 -13.11
C VAL A 50 1.10 -7.31 -12.53
N ASN A 51 0.78 -7.13 -11.24
CA ASN A 51 -0.40 -7.69 -10.56
C ASN A 51 -0.63 -9.21 -10.75
N SER A 52 0.42 -9.97 -11.06
CA SER A 52 0.37 -11.40 -11.37
C SER A 52 -0.26 -12.24 -10.25
N VAL A 53 -0.12 -11.82 -8.99
CA VAL A 53 -0.72 -12.49 -7.83
C VAL A 53 -2.25 -12.47 -7.89
N ALA A 54 -2.86 -11.29 -8.10
CA ALA A 54 -4.31 -11.16 -8.16
C ALA A 54 -4.87 -11.91 -9.39
N LEU A 55 -4.20 -11.74 -10.53
CA LEU A 55 -4.57 -12.41 -11.77
C LEU A 55 -4.49 -13.94 -11.64
N LYS A 56 -3.42 -14.49 -11.08
CA LYS A 56 -3.27 -15.94 -10.90
C LYS A 56 -4.28 -16.51 -9.90
N MET A 57 -4.41 -15.87 -8.75
CA MET A 57 -5.07 -16.50 -7.59
C MET A 57 -6.53 -16.08 -7.39
N ASN A 58 -6.97 -14.97 -8.00
CA ASN A 58 -8.30 -14.40 -7.74
C ASN A 58 -8.86 -13.64 -8.95
N SER A 59 -8.75 -14.22 -10.14
CA SER A 59 -9.44 -13.72 -11.34
C SER A 59 -10.38 -14.78 -11.91
N LEU A 60 -11.30 -14.33 -12.77
CA LEU A 60 -12.20 -15.19 -13.54
C LEU A 60 -11.89 -15.01 -15.02
N LEU A 61 -11.72 -16.11 -15.76
CA LEU A 61 -11.62 -16.05 -17.21
C LEU A 61 -12.97 -15.63 -17.81
N ILE A 62 -12.95 -14.53 -18.55
CA ILE A 62 -14.14 -14.04 -19.27
C ILE A 62 -14.15 -14.53 -20.71
N TYR A 63 -12.99 -14.56 -21.38
CA TYR A 63 -12.86 -14.95 -22.79
C TYR A 63 -11.43 -15.41 -23.11
N GLY A 64 -11.28 -16.33 -24.08
CA GLY A 64 -9.99 -16.79 -24.59
C GLY A 64 -9.50 -18.10 -23.95
N GLU A 65 -8.18 -18.30 -23.93
CA GLU A 65 -7.52 -19.42 -23.27
C GLU A 65 -7.21 -19.08 -21.81
N ASP A 66 -7.42 -20.03 -20.89
CA ASP A 66 -7.04 -19.84 -19.49
C ASP A 66 -5.53 -19.94 -19.32
N MET A 67 -4.92 -18.83 -18.91
CA MET A 67 -3.48 -18.71 -18.76
C MET A 67 -3.02 -18.72 -17.30
N ARG A 68 -3.95 -18.78 -16.33
CA ARG A 68 -3.64 -18.59 -14.90
C ARG A 68 -2.64 -19.61 -14.36
N GLU A 69 -2.69 -20.84 -14.85
CA GLU A 69 -1.72 -21.89 -14.48
C GLU A 69 -0.30 -21.57 -14.96
N LYS A 70 -0.14 -20.88 -16.09
CA LYS A 70 1.15 -20.49 -16.68
C LYS A 70 1.80 -19.28 -15.99
N ILE A 71 1.02 -18.51 -15.22
CA ILE A 71 1.54 -17.33 -14.50
C ILE A 71 2.49 -17.78 -13.40
N VAL A 72 3.74 -17.37 -13.46
CA VAL A 72 4.70 -17.59 -12.37
C VAL A 72 4.52 -16.46 -11.36
N LEU A 73 4.33 -16.83 -10.08
CA LEU A 73 4.29 -15.83 -9.01
C LEU A 73 5.71 -15.31 -8.76
N PRO A 74 5.88 -14.01 -8.44
CA PRO A 74 7.18 -13.48 -8.05
C PRO A 74 7.68 -14.19 -6.79
N PHE A 75 8.99 -14.22 -6.56
CA PHE A 75 9.50 -14.73 -5.29
C PHE A 75 8.91 -13.93 -4.13
N ILE A 76 8.70 -14.58 -2.99
CA ILE A 76 7.99 -13.95 -1.89
C ILE A 76 8.70 -12.68 -1.37
N ASP A 77 10.04 -12.61 -1.42
CA ASP A 77 10.78 -11.40 -1.06
C ASP A 77 10.56 -10.24 -2.06
N GLU A 78 10.47 -10.55 -3.35
CA GLU A 78 10.12 -9.56 -4.37
C GLU A 78 8.69 -9.05 -4.16
N TYR A 79 7.76 -9.95 -3.85
CA TYR A 79 6.39 -9.59 -3.50
C TYR A 79 6.33 -8.71 -2.25
N ILE A 80 7.08 -9.05 -1.18
CA ILE A 80 7.20 -8.23 0.02
C ILE A 80 7.63 -6.82 -0.35
N ARG A 81 8.72 -6.68 -1.12
CA ARG A 81 9.24 -5.36 -1.57
C ARG A 81 8.23 -4.56 -2.38
N GLN A 82 7.42 -5.23 -3.20
CA GLN A 82 6.34 -4.58 -3.94
C GLN A 82 5.24 -4.09 -2.99
N VAL A 83 4.78 -4.93 -2.05
CA VAL A 83 3.60 -4.60 -1.25
C VAL A 83 3.88 -3.60 -0.12
N ILE A 84 5.08 -3.57 0.45
CA ILE A 84 5.46 -2.61 1.51
C ILE A 84 5.43 -1.15 1.03
N PHE A 85 5.50 -0.92 -0.29
CA PHE A 85 5.43 0.42 -0.86
C PHE A 85 4.02 1.04 -0.74
N PHE A 86 2.97 0.22 -0.85
CA PHE A 86 1.60 0.73 -0.90
C PHE A 86 1.14 1.41 0.39
N PRO A 87 1.35 0.85 1.60
CA PRO A 87 1.01 1.54 2.84
C PRO A 87 1.58 2.96 2.89
N LYS A 88 2.88 3.13 2.60
CA LYS A 88 3.53 4.45 2.57
C LYS A 88 2.85 5.41 1.58
N ARG A 89 2.56 4.95 0.37
CA ARG A 89 1.83 5.74 -0.64
C ARG A 89 0.47 6.21 -0.11
N TYR A 90 -0.29 5.33 0.55
CA TYR A 90 -1.64 5.65 1.03
C TYR A 90 -1.63 6.53 2.27
N PHE A 91 -0.98 6.14 3.37
CA PHE A 91 -0.98 6.96 4.57
C PHE A 91 -0.13 8.24 4.43
N GLY A 92 0.87 8.24 3.54
CA GLY A 92 1.72 9.41 3.26
C GLY A 92 1.14 10.33 2.20
N SER A 93 1.18 9.91 0.93
CA SER A 93 0.79 10.78 -0.19
C SER A 93 -0.72 11.00 -0.27
N VAL A 94 -1.54 9.95 -0.13
CA VAL A 94 -3.00 10.07 -0.30
C VAL A 94 -3.67 10.71 0.92
N LEU A 95 -3.39 10.21 2.13
CA LEU A 95 -4.05 10.68 3.34
C LEU A 95 -3.41 11.97 3.88
N ARG A 96 -2.09 12.10 3.86
CA ARG A 96 -1.37 13.23 4.48
C ARG A 96 -0.83 14.25 3.49
N ASN A 97 -0.76 13.94 2.20
CA ASN A 97 -0.05 14.74 1.20
C ASN A 97 1.40 15.06 1.62
N MET A 98 2.07 14.07 2.21
CA MET A 98 3.45 14.20 2.70
C MET A 98 4.38 13.31 1.88
N GLU A 99 5.52 13.86 1.49
CA GLU A 99 6.59 13.12 0.81
C GLU A 99 7.47 12.35 1.80
N THR A 100 7.79 12.99 2.93
CA THR A 100 8.56 12.42 4.04
C THR A 100 7.66 12.26 5.25
N LEU A 101 7.76 11.13 5.93
CA LEU A 101 6.98 10.82 7.13
C LEU A 101 7.88 10.72 8.35
N VAL A 102 7.33 11.01 9.52
CA VAL A 102 8.04 10.88 10.80
C VAL A 102 7.27 9.90 11.66
N TYR A 103 7.96 8.89 12.19
CA TYR A 103 7.42 7.95 13.16
C TYR A 103 7.57 8.48 14.61
N PRO A 104 6.56 8.37 15.48
CA PRO A 104 5.20 7.89 15.18
C PRO A 104 4.40 8.91 14.37
N LEU A 105 3.51 8.39 13.51
CA LEU A 105 2.58 9.21 12.76
C LEU A 105 1.56 9.89 13.68
N ASN A 106 1.15 11.08 13.27
CA ASN A 106 -0.02 11.80 13.77
C ASN A 106 -1.21 11.67 12.81
N TYR A 107 -2.39 12.12 13.25
CA TYR A 107 -3.59 12.17 12.42
C TYR A 107 -3.38 12.97 11.13
N PRO A 108 -3.99 12.56 9.99
CA PRO A 108 -3.92 13.35 8.75
C PRO A 108 -4.42 14.79 8.85
N ASN A 109 -5.49 15.01 9.63
CA ASN A 109 -5.97 16.34 10.01
C ASN A 109 -6.56 16.24 11.42
N PRO A 110 -5.85 16.61 12.49
CA PRO A 110 -6.30 16.41 13.87
C PRO A 110 -7.62 17.13 14.20
N ASP A 111 -7.90 18.25 13.54
CA ASP A 111 -9.11 19.07 13.76
C ASP A 111 -10.32 18.55 12.98
N GLY A 112 -10.12 17.60 12.05
CA GLY A 112 -11.19 16.99 11.28
C GLY A 112 -12.11 16.11 12.14
N GLU A 113 -13.41 16.08 11.82
CA GLU A 113 -14.37 15.21 12.51
C GLU A 113 -13.99 13.72 12.43
N PHE A 114 -13.35 13.30 11.34
CA PHE A 114 -12.82 11.95 11.17
C PHE A 114 -11.30 11.96 11.00
N TYR A 115 -10.64 12.95 11.60
CA TYR A 115 -9.19 13.09 11.62
C TYR A 115 -8.53 13.17 10.22
N GLY A 116 -9.29 13.55 9.18
CA GLY A 116 -8.83 13.64 7.80
C GLY A 116 -8.81 12.32 7.02
N TYR A 117 -9.32 11.22 7.60
CA TYR A 117 -9.48 9.93 6.90
C TYR A 117 -10.68 9.91 5.95
N ASP A 118 -11.59 10.87 6.07
CA ASP A 118 -12.76 11.10 5.20
C ASP A 118 -12.39 11.89 3.94
N LYS A 119 -11.34 11.43 3.23
CA LYS A 119 -10.88 12.08 2.00
C LYS A 119 -11.94 12.08 0.91
N LYS A 120 -11.87 13.10 0.07
CA LYS A 120 -12.63 13.17 -1.18
C LYS A 120 -12.19 12.04 -2.10
N ILE A 121 -13.14 11.49 -2.85
CA ILE A 121 -12.84 10.63 -3.98
C ILE A 121 -13.10 11.46 -5.23
N ASP A 122 -12.22 11.38 -6.21
CA ASP A 122 -12.49 11.91 -7.54
C ASP A 122 -13.64 11.10 -8.15
N SER A 123 -14.86 11.61 -8.05
CA SER A 123 -16.01 11.12 -8.80
C SER A 123 -16.17 11.93 -10.08
N ARG A 124 -16.65 11.28 -11.14
CA ARG A 124 -17.08 11.99 -12.37
C ARG A 124 -18.21 12.98 -12.10
N ASP A 125 -18.96 12.77 -11.02
CA ASP A 125 -20.01 13.68 -10.56
C ASP A 125 -19.38 14.86 -9.81
N GLU A 126 -19.83 16.09 -10.12
CA GLU A 126 -19.35 17.39 -9.58
C GLU A 126 -19.51 17.56 -8.06
N PHE A 127 -19.92 16.53 -7.32
CA PHE A 127 -20.16 16.61 -5.89
C PHE A 127 -18.92 16.24 -5.08
N ASP A 128 -18.61 17.07 -4.09
CA ASP A 128 -17.59 16.83 -3.06
C ASP A 128 -17.99 15.67 -2.13
N ILE A 129 -17.84 14.43 -2.61
CA ILE A 129 -18.22 13.24 -1.86
C ILE A 129 -17.03 12.76 -1.03
N ARG A 130 -17.06 13.12 0.26
CA ARG A 130 -16.18 12.52 1.27
C ARG A 130 -16.53 11.05 1.51
N SER A 131 -15.51 10.23 1.76
CA SER A 131 -15.70 8.78 1.84
C SER A 131 -14.68 8.09 2.75
N THR A 132 -15.03 6.88 3.19
CA THR A 132 -14.13 5.96 3.90
C THR A 132 -13.34 5.04 2.95
N LYS A 133 -13.41 5.20 1.62
CA LYS A 133 -12.69 4.34 0.64
C LYS A 133 -11.19 4.32 0.90
N TRP A 134 -10.55 5.49 1.02
CA TRP A 134 -9.10 5.56 1.22
C TRP A 134 -8.66 5.02 2.58
N LEU A 135 -9.49 5.21 3.62
CA LEU A 135 -9.30 4.60 4.93
C LEU A 135 -9.26 3.07 4.84
N VAL A 136 -10.27 2.45 4.20
CA VAL A 136 -10.32 0.99 4.04
C VAL A 136 -9.18 0.47 3.17
N VAL A 137 -8.88 1.16 2.05
CA VAL A 137 -7.77 0.79 1.16
C VAL A 137 -6.45 0.79 1.91
N ASN A 138 -6.16 1.83 2.69
CA ASN A 138 -4.96 1.94 3.50
C ASN A 138 -4.83 0.77 4.49
N VAL A 139 -5.88 0.50 5.26
CA VAL A 139 -5.88 -0.59 6.25
C VAL A 139 -5.70 -1.96 5.60
N CYS A 140 -6.34 -2.22 4.46
CA CYS A 140 -6.14 -3.47 3.72
C CYS A 140 -4.71 -3.61 3.19
N TRP A 141 -4.09 -2.54 2.69
CA TRP A 141 -2.70 -2.59 2.24
C TRP A 141 -1.72 -2.81 3.38
N ILE A 142 -1.96 -2.19 4.54
CA ILE A 142 -1.19 -2.47 5.75
C ILE A 142 -1.30 -3.95 6.13
N ALA A 143 -2.52 -4.49 6.20
CA ALA A 143 -2.74 -5.90 6.52
C ALA A 143 -2.02 -6.82 5.52
N THR A 144 -2.11 -6.53 4.22
CA THR A 144 -1.38 -7.26 3.16
C THR A 144 0.13 -7.23 3.39
N ALA A 145 0.71 -6.06 3.66
CA ALA A 145 2.15 -5.93 3.89
C ALA A 145 2.59 -6.70 5.14
N ILE A 146 1.81 -6.66 6.23
CA ILE A 146 2.10 -7.44 7.45
C ILE A 146 2.02 -8.94 7.17
N ILE A 147 1.00 -9.42 6.46
CA ILE A 147 0.87 -10.83 6.07
C ILE A 147 2.08 -11.27 5.24
N ALA A 148 2.47 -10.47 4.24
CA ALA A 148 3.61 -10.77 3.39
C ALA A 148 4.91 -10.82 4.21
N MET A 149 5.19 -9.83 5.05
CA MET A 149 6.42 -9.77 5.84
C MET A 149 6.50 -10.86 6.92
N LYS A 150 5.43 -11.06 7.70
CA LYS A 150 5.45 -11.96 8.87
C LYS A 150 5.12 -13.40 8.51
N ALA A 151 4.10 -13.63 7.68
CA ALA A 151 3.64 -14.97 7.34
C ALA A 151 4.19 -15.47 6.00
N ARG A 152 4.85 -14.61 5.21
CA ARG A 152 5.41 -14.95 3.89
C ARG A 152 4.37 -15.54 2.94
N ARG A 153 3.15 -14.98 2.98
CA ARG A 153 2.01 -15.39 2.15
C ARG A 153 1.60 -14.29 1.16
N TYR A 154 1.17 -14.72 -0.02
CA TYR A 154 0.56 -13.85 -1.02
C TYR A 154 -0.88 -13.47 -0.64
N VAL A 155 -1.26 -12.23 -0.94
CA VAL A 155 -2.64 -11.75 -0.80
C VAL A 155 -3.16 -11.34 -2.17
N ALA A 156 -4.10 -12.13 -2.68
CA ALA A 156 -4.65 -11.96 -4.02
C ALA A 156 -5.71 -10.84 -4.14
N ALA A 157 -6.38 -10.52 -3.04
CA ALA A 157 -7.49 -9.56 -3.05
C ALA A 157 -7.66 -8.84 -1.71
N LYS A 158 -8.23 -7.64 -1.77
CA LYS A 158 -8.56 -6.82 -0.58
C LYS A 158 -9.49 -7.57 0.38
N SER A 159 -10.47 -8.34 -0.12
CA SER A 159 -11.35 -9.16 0.73
C SER A 159 -10.61 -10.31 1.42
N HIS A 160 -9.58 -10.85 0.77
CA HIS A 160 -8.81 -11.98 1.30
C HIS A 160 -7.87 -11.59 2.42
N CYS A 161 -7.37 -10.34 2.44
CA CYS A 161 -6.43 -9.90 3.47
C CYS A 161 -6.99 -10.08 4.88
N ILE A 162 -8.29 -9.80 5.10
CA ILE A 162 -8.93 -9.91 6.42
C ILE A 162 -8.92 -11.36 6.93
N ARG A 163 -9.34 -12.30 6.07
CA ARG A 163 -9.30 -13.73 6.38
C ARG A 163 -7.88 -14.22 6.63
N LEU A 164 -6.95 -13.90 5.72
CA LEU A 164 -5.55 -14.34 5.82
C LEU A 164 -4.85 -13.76 7.05
N TYR A 165 -5.19 -12.54 7.45
CA TYR A 165 -4.66 -11.93 8.67
C TYR A 165 -5.11 -12.72 9.90
N ARG A 166 -6.40 -13.07 9.99
CA ARG A 166 -6.92 -13.93 11.07
C ARG A 166 -6.25 -15.30 11.09
N GLU A 167 -6.06 -15.92 9.93
CA GLU A 167 -5.46 -17.26 9.85
C GLU A 167 -3.97 -17.28 10.20
N SER A 168 -3.24 -16.22 9.85
CA SER A 168 -1.76 -16.26 9.84
C SER A 168 -1.09 -15.33 10.86
N ILE A 169 -1.77 -14.26 11.29
CA ILE A 169 -1.24 -13.28 12.23
C ILE A 169 -2.00 -13.36 13.57
N ASN A 170 -3.33 -13.31 13.51
CA ASN A 170 -4.24 -13.52 14.64
C ASN A 170 -3.90 -12.75 15.93
N ASP A 171 -3.55 -11.46 15.83
CA ASP A 171 -3.23 -10.61 16.97
C ASP A 171 -4.39 -9.68 17.37
N GLU A 172 -4.13 -8.71 18.25
CA GLU A 172 -5.09 -7.72 18.76
C GLU A 172 -5.78 -6.88 17.66
N TRP A 173 -5.20 -6.80 16.46
CA TRP A 173 -5.73 -6.04 15.32
C TRP A 173 -6.72 -6.82 14.47
N THR A 174 -6.82 -8.14 14.65
CA THR A 174 -7.70 -9.02 13.86
C THR A 174 -9.16 -8.55 13.92
N ASN A 175 -9.70 -8.36 15.13
CA ASN A 175 -11.07 -7.90 15.33
C ASN A 175 -11.29 -6.47 14.78
N TYR A 176 -10.25 -5.63 14.80
CA TYR A 176 -10.32 -4.29 14.23
C TYR A 176 -10.47 -4.33 12.70
N LEU A 177 -9.68 -5.17 12.03
CA LEU A 177 -9.72 -5.35 10.57
C LEU A 177 -11.09 -5.85 10.10
N ASP A 178 -11.67 -6.83 10.79
CA ASP A 178 -13.03 -7.29 10.52
C ASP A 178 -14.05 -6.17 10.66
N PHE A 179 -13.95 -5.43 11.76
CA PHE A 179 -14.90 -4.40 12.11
C PHE A 179 -14.91 -3.25 11.11
N ILE A 180 -13.73 -2.73 10.75
CA ILE A 180 -13.63 -1.64 9.77
C ILE A 180 -14.09 -2.09 8.38
N TYR A 181 -13.73 -3.30 7.96
CA TYR A 181 -14.15 -3.82 6.66
C TYR A 181 -15.68 -3.98 6.61
N LEU A 182 -16.26 -4.60 7.63
CA LEU A 182 -17.72 -4.77 7.73
C LEU A 182 -18.45 -3.43 7.76
N LYS A 183 -18.06 -2.50 8.64
CA LYS A 183 -18.76 -1.22 8.79
C LYS A 183 -18.57 -0.31 7.58
N CYS A 184 -17.33 0.02 7.23
CA CYS A 184 -17.04 1.02 6.23
C CYS A 184 -17.36 0.54 4.80
N LYS A 185 -16.98 -0.68 4.45
CA LYS A 185 -17.19 -1.20 3.09
C LYS A 185 -18.57 -1.82 2.91
N ILE A 186 -18.95 -2.77 3.77
CA ILE A 186 -20.16 -3.57 3.54
C ILE A 186 -21.43 -2.82 3.95
N LEU A 187 -21.50 -2.31 5.19
CA LEU A 187 -22.72 -1.68 5.68
C LEU A 187 -22.90 -0.23 5.21
N TRP A 188 -21.83 0.56 5.15
CA TRP A 188 -21.91 1.96 4.73
C TRP A 188 -21.58 2.18 3.25
N GLY A 189 -21.12 1.17 2.51
CA GLY A 189 -20.82 1.30 1.08
C GLY A 189 -19.75 2.36 0.78
N TYR A 190 -18.80 2.55 1.69
CA TYR A 190 -17.80 3.62 1.76
C TYR A 190 -18.33 5.02 2.05
N GLN A 191 -19.63 5.21 2.28
CA GLN A 191 -20.18 6.53 2.58
C GLN A 191 -19.87 6.94 4.02
N ILE A 192 -19.85 8.25 4.26
CA ILE A 192 -19.86 8.78 5.62
C ILE A 192 -21.28 8.61 6.17
N PRO A 193 -21.47 7.93 7.32
CA PRO A 193 -22.81 7.68 7.84
C PRO A 193 -23.50 8.98 8.29
N LYS A 194 -24.83 9.03 8.13
CA LYS A 194 -25.66 10.18 8.52
C LYS A 194 -26.07 10.15 10.00
N LYS A 195 -26.25 8.96 10.58
CA LYS A 195 -26.72 8.80 11.97
C LYS A 195 -25.62 9.14 12.97
N LYS A 196 -25.95 9.91 14.00
CA LYS A 196 -25.01 10.39 15.03
C LYS A 196 -24.21 9.25 15.69
N ASN A 197 -24.84 8.12 15.99
CA ASN A 197 -24.17 6.97 16.61
C ASN A 197 -23.16 6.32 15.66
N ASP A 198 -23.51 6.16 14.38
CA ASP A 198 -22.59 5.62 13.37
C ASP A 198 -21.42 6.56 13.09
N ARG A 199 -21.64 7.89 13.15
CA ARG A 199 -20.55 8.88 13.06
C ARG A 199 -19.59 8.80 14.24
N ARG A 200 -20.10 8.66 15.47
CA ARG A 200 -19.25 8.41 16.64
C ARG A 200 -18.42 7.15 16.44
N LEU A 201 -19.05 6.08 15.93
CA LEU A 201 -18.36 4.85 15.63
C LEU A 201 -17.27 5.01 14.56
N LEU A 202 -17.55 5.73 13.47
CA LEU A 202 -16.55 6.03 12.46
C LEU A 202 -15.37 6.83 13.06
N ARG A 203 -15.65 7.80 13.93
CA ARG A 203 -14.59 8.56 14.62
C ARG A 203 -13.71 7.63 15.47
N ASP A 204 -14.27 6.64 16.14
CA ASP A 204 -13.50 5.66 16.92
C ASP A 204 -12.70 4.69 16.05
N ILE A 205 -13.25 4.29 14.89
CA ILE A 205 -12.50 3.55 13.86
C ILE A 205 -11.28 4.37 13.41
N CYS A 206 -11.45 5.66 13.12
CA CYS A 206 -10.36 6.54 12.71
C CYS A 206 -9.27 6.69 13.78
N LYS A 207 -9.64 6.73 15.07
CA LYS A 207 -8.65 6.73 16.18
C LYS A 207 -7.81 5.46 16.16
N ARG A 208 -8.46 4.29 16.07
CA ARG A 208 -7.78 2.98 16.02
C ARG A 208 -6.94 2.82 14.76
N THR A 209 -7.33 3.46 13.66
CA THR A 209 -6.56 3.45 12.41
C THR A 209 -5.15 4.00 12.61
N LEU A 210 -5.01 5.15 13.30
CA LEU A 210 -3.69 5.73 13.54
C LEU A 210 -2.78 4.78 14.33
N ALA A 211 -3.34 4.12 15.34
CA ALA A 211 -2.60 3.14 16.12
C ALA A 211 -2.18 1.92 15.27
N PHE A 212 -3.02 1.48 14.33
CA PHE A 212 -2.68 0.40 13.40
C PHE A 212 -1.61 0.81 12.37
N GLU A 213 -1.66 2.05 11.86
CA GLU A 213 -0.60 2.60 11.00
C GLU A 213 0.75 2.62 11.71
N ASN A 214 0.77 3.05 12.98
CA ASN A 214 1.99 3.05 13.80
C ASN A 214 2.46 1.63 14.14
N HIS A 215 1.54 0.71 14.40
CA HIS A 215 1.88 -0.72 14.56
C HIS A 215 2.59 -1.28 13.33
N PHE A 216 2.09 -0.97 12.13
CA PHE A 216 2.76 -1.34 10.89
C PHE A 216 4.14 -0.71 10.75
N LEU A 217 4.29 0.58 11.03
CA LEU A 217 5.59 1.25 10.94
C LEU A 217 6.61 0.66 11.91
N ASN A 218 6.18 0.20 13.09
CA ASN A 218 7.06 -0.52 13.99
C ASN A 218 7.55 -1.85 13.37
N ILE A 219 6.65 -2.66 12.82
CA ILE A 219 7.02 -3.91 12.11
C ILE A 219 7.94 -3.59 10.92
N TYR A 220 7.65 -2.52 10.20
CA TYR A 220 8.44 -2.11 9.04
C TYR A 220 9.83 -1.62 9.44
N LYS A 221 9.97 -0.96 10.59
CA LYS A 221 11.27 -0.63 11.19
C LYS A 221 12.12 -1.88 11.38
N ASP A 222 11.55 -2.91 12.02
CA ASP A 222 12.23 -4.19 12.28
C ASP A 222 12.66 -4.87 10.96
N TYR A 223 11.78 -4.85 9.95
CA TYR A 223 12.10 -5.35 8.62
C TYR A 223 13.29 -4.60 7.99
N LEU A 224 13.29 -3.27 8.03
CA LEU A 224 14.39 -2.46 7.46
C LEU A 224 15.72 -2.72 8.18
N LEU A 225 15.69 -2.89 9.51
CA LEU A 225 16.88 -3.26 10.29
C LEU A 225 17.42 -4.65 9.89
N SER A 226 16.53 -5.60 9.62
CA SER A 226 16.93 -6.92 9.13
C SER A 226 17.56 -6.87 7.73
N GLU A 227 17.02 -6.04 6.82
CA GLU A 227 17.58 -5.85 5.48
C GLU A 227 18.97 -5.17 5.53
N LEU A 228 19.16 -4.19 6.43
CA LEU A 228 20.47 -3.57 6.68
C LEU A 228 21.52 -4.56 7.21
N SER A 229 21.08 -5.54 7.98
CA SER A 229 21.94 -6.58 8.55
C SER A 229 22.22 -7.73 7.58
N SER A 230 21.55 -7.76 6.42
CA SER A 230 21.74 -8.81 5.42
C SER A 230 23.12 -8.74 4.75
N ASN A 231 23.58 -9.82 4.12
CA ASN A 231 24.82 -9.81 3.35
C ASN A 231 24.63 -9.31 1.89
N VAL A 232 23.42 -8.88 1.53
CA VAL A 232 23.07 -8.46 0.17
C VAL A 232 23.08 -6.94 0.11
N GLU A 233 23.98 -6.36 -0.67
CA GLU A 233 24.17 -4.92 -0.74
C GLU A 233 22.93 -4.17 -1.24
N ASP A 234 22.23 -4.72 -2.23
CA ASP A 234 20.97 -4.16 -2.74
C ASP A 234 19.89 -4.03 -1.66
N ASN A 235 19.83 -5.00 -0.73
CA ASN A 235 18.87 -4.97 0.38
C ASN A 235 19.21 -3.83 1.34
N LYS A 236 20.50 -3.67 1.67
CA LYS A 236 20.97 -2.56 2.52
C LYS A 236 20.65 -1.22 1.87
N LEU A 237 20.96 -1.08 0.58
CA LEU A 237 20.74 0.15 -0.16
C LEU A 237 19.25 0.50 -0.25
N LEU A 238 18.39 -0.49 -0.50
CA LEU A 238 16.94 -0.33 -0.45
C LEU A 238 16.49 0.13 0.94
N ALA A 239 16.98 -0.50 2.00
CA ALA A 239 16.60 -0.17 3.36
C ALA A 239 16.98 1.28 3.74
N LEU A 240 18.20 1.72 3.43
CA LEU A 240 18.66 3.10 3.67
C LEU A 240 17.80 4.12 2.90
N ARG A 241 17.48 3.84 1.63
CA ARG A 241 16.61 4.71 0.83
C ARG A 241 15.22 4.82 1.48
N LYS A 242 14.68 3.72 1.99
CA LYS A 242 13.38 3.71 2.68
C LYS A 242 13.41 4.41 4.04
N MET A 243 14.51 4.33 4.79
CA MET A 243 14.72 5.12 6.02
C MET A 243 14.83 6.63 5.75
N ALA A 244 15.22 7.05 4.55
CA ALA A 244 15.16 8.46 4.16
C ALA A 244 13.74 8.94 3.80
N GLU A 245 12.84 8.02 3.45
CA GLU A 245 11.43 8.31 3.14
C GLU A 245 10.55 8.32 4.41
N ILE A 246 10.88 7.48 5.39
CA ILE A 246 10.22 7.40 6.70
C ILE A 246 11.28 7.57 7.78
N VAL A 247 11.25 8.73 8.43
CA VAL A 247 12.18 9.12 9.48
C VAL A 247 11.80 8.44 10.78
N TYR A 248 12.73 7.67 11.33
CA TYR A 248 12.64 7.09 12.66
C TYR A 248 13.65 7.81 13.57
N PRO A 249 13.20 8.72 14.46
CA PRO A 249 14.07 9.43 15.40
C PRO A 249 14.44 8.50 16.57
N ASP A 250 15.22 7.46 16.27
CA ASP A 250 15.60 6.38 17.17
C ASP A 250 17.13 6.29 17.25
N ASP A 251 17.67 6.31 18.47
CA ASP A 251 19.13 6.32 18.71
C ASP A 251 19.83 5.09 18.11
N GLU A 252 19.16 3.94 18.08
CA GLU A 252 19.70 2.73 17.46
C GLU A 252 19.89 2.93 15.97
N ILE A 253 18.90 3.53 15.29
CA ILE A 253 18.96 3.82 13.86
C ILE A 253 20.05 4.84 13.58
N ILE A 254 20.17 5.90 14.38
CA ILE A 254 21.23 6.90 14.22
C ILE A 254 22.62 6.23 14.31
N ARG A 255 22.82 5.35 15.30
CA ARG A 255 24.07 4.60 15.46
C ARG A 255 24.37 3.70 14.26
N ILE A 256 23.38 2.96 13.77
CA ILE A 256 23.54 2.08 12.60
C ILE A 256 23.90 2.90 11.35
N LEU A 257 23.23 4.04 11.14
CA LEU A 257 23.54 4.91 10.00
C LEU A 257 24.97 5.45 10.09
N GLN A 258 25.45 5.82 11.28
CA GLN A 258 26.84 6.24 11.48
C GLN A 258 27.84 5.14 11.16
N GLU A 259 27.56 3.90 11.57
CA GLU A 259 28.41 2.75 11.26
C GLU A 259 28.49 2.51 9.75
N VAL A 260 27.35 2.55 9.03
CA VAL A 260 27.31 2.41 7.57
C VAL A 260 28.03 3.55 6.86
N ILE A 261 28.01 4.77 7.41
CA ILE A 261 28.74 5.91 6.85
C ILE A 261 30.26 5.69 6.91
N ILE A 262 30.76 5.04 7.98
CA ILE A 262 32.19 4.81 8.20
C ILE A 262 32.67 3.57 7.44
N ASN A 263 31.90 2.49 7.48
CA ASN A 263 32.34 1.16 7.03
C ASN A 263 31.69 0.69 5.71
N GLY A 264 30.67 1.40 5.22
CA GLY A 264 29.92 1.03 4.02
C GLY A 264 30.66 1.34 2.72
N SER A 265 30.19 0.75 1.61
CA SER A 265 30.57 1.17 0.27
C SER A 265 30.18 2.62 0.00
N GLU A 266 30.70 3.22 -1.08
CA GLU A 266 30.39 4.60 -1.43
C GLU A 266 28.87 4.83 -1.57
N GLU A 267 28.15 3.93 -2.24
CA GLU A 267 26.71 4.04 -2.44
C GLU A 267 25.93 3.94 -1.12
N LEU A 268 26.31 3.00 -0.25
CA LEU A 268 25.70 2.85 1.08
C LEU A 268 25.98 4.07 1.95
N CYS A 269 27.21 4.60 1.93
CA CYS A 269 27.59 5.80 2.66
C CYS A 269 26.75 7.01 2.21
N GLN A 270 26.57 7.21 0.90
CA GLN A 270 25.74 8.29 0.37
C GLN A 270 24.26 8.14 0.78
N ALA A 271 23.70 6.94 0.68
CA ALA A 271 22.33 6.68 1.10
C ALA A 271 22.12 6.88 2.61
N ALA A 272 23.07 6.43 3.43
CA ALA A 272 23.03 6.59 4.88
C ALA A 272 23.16 8.06 5.31
N LYS A 273 24.03 8.84 4.66
CA LYS A 273 24.12 10.30 4.86
C LYS A 273 22.78 10.99 4.57
N LYS A 274 22.12 10.62 3.47
CA LYS A 274 20.80 11.18 3.11
C LYS A 274 19.74 10.87 4.17
N ALA A 275 19.70 9.64 4.68
CA ALA A 275 18.79 9.26 5.77
C ALA A 275 19.11 10.02 7.07
N SER A 276 20.38 10.11 7.45
CA SER A 276 20.83 10.82 8.66
C SER A 276 20.49 12.31 8.62
N LEU A 277 20.66 12.97 7.47
CA LEU A 277 20.28 14.39 7.31
C LEU A 277 18.79 14.62 7.52
N ARG A 278 17.93 13.68 7.08
CA ARG A 278 16.48 13.77 7.30
C ARG A 278 16.12 13.62 8.78
N ILE A 279 16.78 12.73 9.52
CA ILE A 279 16.59 12.57 10.96
C ILE A 279 16.98 13.84 11.72
N GLN A 280 18.14 14.44 11.38
CA GLN A 280 18.61 15.67 12.01
C GLN A 280 17.67 16.85 11.74
N ALA A 281 17.18 16.99 10.51
CA ALA A 281 16.24 18.06 10.14
C ALA A 281 14.96 18.01 10.98
N VAL A 282 14.44 16.80 11.26
CA VAL A 282 13.24 16.61 12.10
C VAL A 282 13.53 16.92 13.58
N SER A 283 14.69 16.52 14.08
CA SER A 283 15.06 16.74 15.49
C SER A 283 15.17 18.23 15.84
N LEU A 284 15.66 19.05 14.90
CA LEU A 284 15.78 20.51 15.09
C LEU A 284 14.43 21.24 15.15
N HIS A 285 13.35 20.68 14.59
CA HIS A 285 12.03 21.32 14.60
C HIS A 285 11.20 21.00 15.84
N ASN A 286 11.64 20.03 16.66
CA ASN A 286 10.94 19.60 17.88
C ASN A 286 11.49 20.24 19.16
N HIS A 287 12.45 21.17 19.04
CA HIS A 287 13.04 21.98 20.12
C HIS A 287 12.69 23.45 19.93
#